data_AF-A0A3M0XZS0-F1
#
_entry.id   AF-A0A3M0XZS0-F1
#
_cell.length_a   1.000
_cell.length_b   1.000
_cell.length_c   1.000
_cell.angle_alpha   90.00
_cell.angle_beta   90.00
_cell.angle_gamma   90.00
#
_symmetry.space_group_name_H-M   'P 1'
#
loop_
_entity.id
_entity.type
_entity.pdbx_description
1 polymer ?
#
loop_
_entity_poly.entity_id
_entity_poly.type
_entity_poly.pdbx_seq_one_letter_code
_entity_poly.pdbx_strand_id
1 'polypeptide(L)'
;MSLSVIDLAGADFWLADFVVEKVLREIWHRALTRGLVYPVFVVLEEAHNFVPNSGGRRAAQIIRRIASEGRKFGIFLVLITQRPYRIHQDTLSQCNSQIIMRLTNPEDQSAVRRASESISERLLADLPGLNVGEAVIVGPLVRAPVMVQVAGRASQEGGNDLDVVAALKRARDEVITERMKAEVQAERQARGRTEWEEEV
;
A
#
# COMPACT_ATOMS: atom_id res chain seq x y z
N MET A 1 22.62 9.06 -7.75
CA MET A 1 21.26 8.49 -7.91
C MET A 1 20.29 9.50 -7.32
N SER A 2 19.35 10.02 -8.10
CA SER A 2 18.30 10.92 -7.59
C SER A 2 17.05 10.11 -7.27
N LEU A 3 16.52 10.27 -6.05
CA LEU A 3 15.24 9.70 -5.65
C LEU A 3 14.21 10.85 -5.60
N SER A 4 13.12 10.70 -6.34
CA SER A 4 11.98 11.62 -6.28
C SER A 4 10.78 10.87 -5.74
N VAL A 5 10.21 11.36 -4.65
CA VAL A 5 9.01 10.79 -4.03
C VAL A 5 7.84 11.74 -4.29
N ILE A 6 6.75 11.21 -4.83
CA ILE A 6 5.49 11.94 -4.98
C ILE A 6 4.53 11.33 -3.96
N ASP A 7 4.34 12.03 -2.85
CA ASP A 7 3.39 11.61 -1.83
C ASP A 7 1.96 11.98 -2.27
N LEU A 8 1.10 10.98 -2.32
CA LEU A 8 -0.31 11.11 -2.66
C LEU A 8 -1.22 10.83 -1.45
N ALA A 9 -0.66 10.76 -0.24
CA ALA A 9 -1.42 10.61 0.98
C ALA A 9 -2.44 11.75 1.14
N GLY A 10 -3.68 11.38 1.46
CA GLY A 10 -4.79 12.33 1.63
C GLY A 10 -5.37 12.88 0.32
N ALA A 11 -4.78 12.60 -0.84
CA ALA A 11 -5.41 12.91 -2.12
C ALA A 11 -6.63 11.99 -2.35
N ASP A 12 -7.69 12.55 -2.94
CA ASP A 12 -8.78 11.71 -3.41
C ASP A 12 -8.28 10.76 -4.50
N PHE A 13 -9.00 9.65 -4.65
CA PHE A 13 -8.63 8.59 -5.57
C PHE A 13 -8.47 9.08 -7.03
N TRP A 14 -9.33 9.99 -7.48
CA TRP A 14 -9.36 10.45 -8.87
C TRP A 14 -8.20 11.37 -9.18
N LEU A 15 -7.83 12.24 -8.23
CA LEU A 15 -6.67 13.09 -8.31
C LEU A 15 -5.39 12.26 -8.33
N ALA A 16 -5.28 11.26 -7.45
CA ALA A 16 -4.13 10.34 -7.45
C ALA A 16 -3.97 9.62 -8.80
N ASP A 17 -5.05 9.04 -9.34
CA ASP A 17 -5.04 8.37 -10.65
C ASP A 17 -4.64 9.33 -11.79
N PHE A 18 -5.13 10.58 -11.76
CA PHE A 18 -4.74 11.61 -12.72
C PHE A 18 -3.26 12.00 -12.62
N VAL A 19 -2.74 12.21 -11.41
CA VAL A 19 -1.33 12.57 -11.19
C VAL A 19 -0.42 11.45 -11.68
N VAL A 20 -0.71 10.20 -11.32
CA VAL A 20 0.04 9.03 -11.80
C VAL A 20 0.00 8.97 -13.33
N GLU A 21 -1.19 9.10 -13.95
CA GLU A 21 -1.31 9.10 -15.40
C GLU A 21 -0.40 10.18 -16.04
N LYS A 22 -0.48 11.43 -15.56
CA LYS A 22 0.26 12.55 -16.13
C LYS A 22 1.77 12.38 -16.01
N VAL A 23 2.26 11.96 -14.84
CA VAL A 23 3.69 11.72 -14.61
C VAL A 23 4.19 10.61 -15.53
N LEU A 24 3.49 9.48 -15.61
CA LEU A 24 3.90 8.36 -16.45
C LEU A 24 3.86 8.70 -17.95
N ARG A 25 2.85 9.44 -18.39
CA ARG A 25 2.77 9.89 -19.79
C ARG A 25 3.90 10.85 -20.15
N GLU A 26 4.29 11.74 -19.25
CA GLU A 26 5.40 12.66 -19.48
C GLU A 26 6.75 11.91 -19.53
N ILE A 27 6.98 10.96 -18.62
CA ILE A 27 8.17 10.10 -18.65
C ILE A 27 8.23 9.33 -19.98
N TRP A 28 7.11 8.72 -20.37
CA TRP A 28 7.00 7.99 -21.63
C TRP A 28 7.25 8.88 -22.85
N HIS A 29 6.64 10.07 -22.87
CA HIS A 29 6.80 11.03 -23.97
C HIS A 29 8.26 11.49 -24.12
N ARG A 30 8.94 11.79 -23.01
CA ARG A 30 10.37 12.13 -23.03
C ARG A 30 11.22 10.97 -23.53
N ALA A 31 10.94 9.76 -23.07
CA ALA A 31 11.66 8.56 -23.50
C ALA A 31 11.54 8.32 -25.01
N LEU A 32 10.35 8.56 -25.59
CA LEU A 32 10.13 8.43 -27.03
C LEU A 32 10.78 9.54 -27.87
N THR A 33 10.72 10.79 -27.40
CA THR A 33 11.08 11.96 -28.23
C THR A 33 12.53 12.39 -28.09
N ARG A 34 13.07 12.35 -26.88
CA ARG A 34 14.42 12.86 -26.56
C ARG A 34 15.37 11.75 -26.13
N GLY A 35 14.83 10.58 -25.79
CA GLY A 35 15.54 9.57 -25.02
C GLY A 35 15.68 9.97 -23.55
N LEU A 36 15.95 8.99 -22.70
CA LEU A 36 16.28 9.22 -21.30
C LEU A 36 17.80 9.19 -21.14
N VAL A 37 18.36 10.19 -20.45
CA VAL A 37 19.81 10.24 -20.16
C VAL A 37 20.22 9.05 -19.30
N TYR A 38 19.35 8.62 -18.39
CA TYR A 38 19.52 7.45 -17.54
C TYR A 38 18.22 6.64 -17.49
N PRO A 39 18.30 5.32 -17.25
CA PRO A 39 17.11 4.53 -16.99
C PRO A 39 16.31 5.07 -15.80
N VAL A 40 14.98 5.03 -15.90
CA VAL A 40 14.07 5.49 -14.86
C VAL A 40 13.34 4.29 -14.26
N PHE A 41 13.42 4.17 -12.94
CA PHE A 41 12.63 3.22 -12.16
C PHE A 41 11.40 3.93 -11.63
N VAL A 42 10.23 3.48 -12.05
CA VAL A 42 8.93 3.92 -11.56
C VAL A 42 8.46 2.90 -10.53
N VAL A 43 8.31 3.33 -9.28
CA VAL A 43 7.76 2.51 -8.20
C VAL A 43 6.35 2.99 -7.90
N LEU A 44 5.36 2.11 -8.04
CA LEU A 44 3.96 2.39 -7.73
C LEU A 44 3.54 1.58 -6.50
N GLU A 45 3.33 2.28 -5.39
CA GLU A 45 2.70 1.71 -4.20
C GLU A 45 1.18 1.56 -4.41
N GLU A 46 0.57 0.59 -3.73
CA GLU A 46 -0.86 0.31 -3.84
C GLU A 46 -1.33 0.15 -5.30
N ALA A 47 -0.50 -0.49 -6.13
CA ALA A 47 -0.65 -0.50 -7.59
C ALA A 47 -2.03 -0.96 -8.08
N HIS A 48 -2.75 -1.76 -7.30
CA HIS A 48 -4.09 -2.24 -7.62
C HIS A 48 -5.13 -1.12 -7.69
N ASN A 49 -4.82 0.05 -7.13
CA ASN A 49 -5.61 1.26 -7.29
C ASN A 49 -5.52 1.81 -8.72
N PHE A 50 -4.36 1.75 -9.36
CA PHE A 50 -4.09 2.40 -10.64
C PHE A 50 -4.21 1.47 -11.86
N VAL A 51 -4.01 0.17 -11.67
CA VAL A 51 -4.10 -0.85 -12.74
C VAL A 51 -4.91 -2.07 -12.29
N PRO A 52 -6.21 -1.90 -11.98
CA PRO A 52 -7.04 -2.98 -11.48
C PRO A 52 -7.35 -4.03 -12.57
N ASN A 53 -7.71 -5.24 -12.12
CA ASN A 53 -8.12 -6.34 -12.99
C ASN A 53 -9.45 -6.09 -13.70
N SER A 54 -10.32 -5.26 -13.10
CA SER A 54 -11.58 -4.83 -13.68
C SER A 54 -11.84 -3.36 -13.38
N GLY A 55 -12.62 -2.71 -14.25
CA GLY A 55 -12.88 -1.27 -14.19
C GLY A 55 -11.84 -0.43 -14.94
N GLY A 56 -12.23 0.80 -15.29
CA GLY A 56 -11.38 1.74 -15.99
C GLY A 56 -10.66 2.70 -15.04
N ARG A 57 -9.33 2.73 -15.10
CA ARG A 57 -8.50 3.78 -14.50
C ARG A 57 -7.77 4.53 -15.60
N ARG A 58 -7.55 5.83 -15.42
CA ARG A 58 -6.85 6.66 -16.40
C ARG A 58 -5.40 6.21 -16.54
N ALA A 59 -4.73 5.92 -15.43
CA ALA A 59 -3.35 5.46 -15.43
C ALA A 59 -3.16 4.05 -16.00
N ALA A 60 -4.19 3.18 -15.97
CA ALA A 60 -4.06 1.77 -16.34
C ALA A 60 -3.49 1.56 -17.73
N GLN A 61 -3.89 2.36 -18.73
CA GLN A 61 -3.40 2.23 -20.09
C GLN A 61 -1.90 2.49 -20.21
N ILE A 62 -1.40 3.56 -19.57
CA ILE A 62 0.02 3.89 -19.64
C ILE A 62 0.85 2.92 -18.79
N ILE A 63 0.33 2.46 -17.64
CA ILE A 63 0.98 1.43 -16.83
C ILE A 63 1.15 0.13 -17.62
N ARG A 64 0.09 -0.34 -18.28
CA ARG A 64 0.13 -1.54 -19.14
C ARG A 64 1.16 -1.41 -20.26
N ARG A 65 1.21 -0.23 -20.90
CA ARG A 65 2.18 0.04 -21.97
C ARG A 65 3.62 0.07 -21.45
N ILE A 66 3.87 0.68 -20.29
CA ILE A 66 5.19 0.67 -19.68
C ILE A 66 5.59 -0.76 -19.29
N ALA A 67 4.65 -1.56 -18.76
CA ALA A 67 4.92 -2.95 -18.40
C ALA A 67 5.37 -3.79 -19.61
N SER A 68 4.73 -3.60 -20.78
CA SER A 68 5.05 -4.37 -22.00
C SER A 68 6.25 -3.84 -22.79
N GLU A 69 6.43 -2.52 -22.85
CA GLU A 69 7.38 -1.88 -23.77
C GLU A 69 8.45 -1.04 -23.07
N GLY A 70 8.27 -0.69 -21.80
CA GLY A 70 9.12 0.26 -21.07
C GLY A 70 10.61 -0.08 -21.10
N ARG A 71 10.96 -1.37 -21.01
CA ARG A 71 12.35 -1.84 -21.09
C ARG A 71 13.07 -1.38 -22.37
N LYS A 72 12.37 -1.29 -23.51
CA LYS A 72 12.93 -0.83 -24.79
C LYS A 72 13.34 0.65 -24.74
N PHE A 73 12.72 1.41 -23.84
CA PHE A 73 12.89 2.86 -23.71
C PHE A 73 13.58 3.25 -22.39
N GLY A 74 14.16 2.29 -21.66
CA GLY A 74 14.84 2.55 -20.39
C GLY A 74 13.92 2.88 -19.23
N ILE A 75 12.63 2.53 -19.31
CA ILE A 75 11.65 2.70 -18.22
C ILE A 75 11.41 1.34 -17.57
N PHE A 76 11.70 1.24 -16.27
CA PHE A 76 11.48 0.06 -15.46
C PHE A 76 10.33 0.30 -14.50
N LEU A 77 9.38 -0.63 -14.45
CA LEU A 77 8.20 -0.54 -13.60
C LEU A 77 8.32 -1.51 -12.43
N VAL A 78 8.09 -1.01 -11.22
CA VAL A 78 8.01 -1.79 -9.98
C VAL A 78 6.62 -1.56 -9.40
N LEU A 79 5.85 -2.64 -9.28
CA LEU A 79 4.52 -2.60 -8.68
C LEU A 79 4.58 -3.19 -7.28
N ILE A 80 4.09 -2.43 -6.30
CA ILE A 80 3.98 -2.87 -4.92
C ILE A 80 2.49 -2.96 -4.59
N THR A 81 2.05 -4.13 -4.11
CA THR A 81 0.65 -4.36 -3.73
C THR A 81 0.57 -5.51 -2.74
N GLN A 82 -0.36 -5.39 -1.81
CA GLN A 82 -0.82 -6.44 -0.90
C GLN A 82 -1.94 -7.31 -1.50
N ARG A 83 -2.48 -6.93 -2.66
CA ARG A 83 -3.57 -7.65 -3.37
C ARG A 83 -3.19 -7.94 -4.84
N PRO A 84 -2.23 -8.84 -5.13
CA PRO A 84 -1.87 -9.18 -6.50
C PRO A 84 -3.05 -9.65 -7.35
N TYR A 85 -4.07 -10.33 -6.78
CA TYR A 85 -5.26 -10.75 -7.54
C TYR A 85 -6.07 -9.58 -8.14
N ARG A 86 -5.94 -8.38 -7.56
CA ARG A 86 -6.61 -7.16 -8.02
C ARG A 86 -5.85 -6.44 -9.12
N ILE A 87 -4.62 -6.81 -9.43
CA ILE A 87 -3.86 -6.21 -10.53
C ILE A 87 -4.33 -6.80 -11.85
N HIS A 88 -4.34 -5.99 -12.91
CA HIS A 88 -4.57 -6.46 -14.27
C HIS A 88 -3.63 -7.61 -14.62
N GLN A 89 -4.20 -8.77 -15.00
CA GLN A 89 -3.46 -10.00 -15.20
C GLN A 89 -2.28 -9.83 -16.18
N ASP A 90 -2.50 -9.22 -17.36
CA ASP A 90 -1.39 -8.98 -18.30
C ASP A 90 -0.26 -8.14 -17.69
N THR A 91 -0.59 -7.14 -16.86
CA THR A 91 0.43 -6.28 -16.24
C THR A 91 1.23 -7.08 -15.23
N LEU A 92 0.56 -7.88 -14.40
CA LEU A 92 1.22 -8.74 -13.42
C LEU A 92 2.11 -9.80 -14.12
N SER A 93 1.66 -10.38 -15.23
CA SER A 93 2.45 -11.33 -16.03
C SER A 93 3.65 -10.70 -16.72
N GLN A 94 3.68 -9.38 -16.96
CA GLN A 94 4.87 -8.67 -17.44
C GLN A 94 5.88 -8.36 -16.32
N CYS A 95 5.51 -8.53 -15.04
CA CYS A 95 6.42 -8.38 -13.91
C CYS A 95 7.29 -9.64 -13.77
N ASN A 96 8.31 -9.76 -14.64
CA ASN A 96 9.16 -10.94 -14.76
C ASN A 96 9.93 -11.29 -13.48
N SER A 97 10.27 -10.30 -12.65
CA SER A 97 10.91 -10.51 -11.35
C SER A 97 9.96 -10.15 -10.23
N GLN A 98 9.85 -11.02 -9.24
CA GLN A 98 8.90 -10.86 -8.16
C GLN A 98 9.59 -11.11 -6.82
N ILE A 99 9.30 -10.25 -5.85
CA ILE A 99 9.67 -10.41 -4.45
C ILE A 99 8.35 -10.65 -3.71
N ILE A 100 8.13 -11.90 -3.33
CA ILE A 100 6.86 -12.38 -2.79
C ILE A 100 7.03 -12.58 -1.29
N MET A 101 6.35 -11.77 -0.50
CA MET A 101 6.27 -11.92 0.96
C MET A 101 5.11 -12.84 1.33
N ARG A 102 4.83 -12.98 2.64
CA ARG A 102 3.72 -13.80 3.14
C ARG A 102 2.40 -13.52 2.42
N LEU A 103 1.85 -14.54 1.76
CA LEU A 103 0.55 -14.51 1.08
C LEU A 103 -0.33 -15.66 1.59
N THR A 104 -1.38 -15.31 2.35
CA THR A 104 -2.32 -16.28 2.93
C THR A 104 -3.57 -16.49 2.08
N ASN A 105 -3.95 -15.52 1.24
CA ASN A 105 -5.13 -15.60 0.40
C ASN A 105 -4.90 -16.52 -0.83
N PRO A 106 -5.74 -17.56 -1.03
CA PRO A 106 -5.63 -18.46 -2.19
C PRO A 106 -5.76 -17.76 -3.56
N GLU A 107 -6.54 -16.69 -3.67
CA GLU A 107 -6.69 -15.91 -4.91
C GLU A 107 -5.40 -15.18 -5.26
N ASP A 108 -4.71 -14.63 -4.25
CA ASP A 108 -3.43 -13.94 -4.39
C ASP A 108 -2.31 -14.91 -4.76
N GLN A 109 -2.24 -16.07 -4.07
CA GLN A 109 -1.32 -17.14 -4.45
C GLN A 109 -1.56 -17.61 -5.89
N SER A 110 -2.84 -17.76 -6.28
CA SER A 110 -3.20 -18.14 -7.65
C SER A 110 -2.82 -17.08 -8.68
N ALA A 111 -2.94 -15.80 -8.34
CA ALA A 111 -2.52 -14.69 -9.20
C ALA A 111 -1.00 -14.70 -9.43
N VAL A 112 -0.22 -14.86 -8.36
CA VAL A 112 1.25 -14.99 -8.44
C VAL A 112 1.65 -16.21 -9.24
N ARG A 113 1.00 -17.36 -9.01
CA ARG A 113 1.23 -18.60 -9.80
C ARG A 113 1.01 -18.38 -11.29
N ARG A 114 -0.09 -17.72 -11.67
CA ARG A 114 -0.40 -17.44 -13.09
C ARG A 114 0.55 -16.41 -13.71
N ALA A 115 1.14 -15.55 -12.90
CA ALA A 115 2.04 -14.50 -13.36
C ALA A 115 3.51 -14.94 -13.44
N SER A 116 3.89 -16.07 -12.82
CA SER A 116 5.27 -16.53 -12.75
C SER A 116 5.40 -17.98 -13.19
N GLU A 117 6.08 -18.21 -14.30
CA GLU A 117 6.41 -19.56 -14.77
C GLU A 117 7.48 -20.25 -13.89
N SER A 118 8.22 -19.46 -13.10
CA SER A 118 9.38 -19.94 -12.32
C SER A 118 9.01 -20.43 -10.92
N ILE A 119 7.76 -20.31 -10.50
CA ILE A 119 7.33 -20.67 -9.14
C ILE A 119 6.71 -22.08 -9.09
N SER A 120 7.24 -22.93 -8.21
CA SER A 120 6.70 -24.29 -8.02
C SER A 120 5.50 -24.29 -7.08
N GLU A 121 4.61 -25.29 -7.21
CA GLU A 121 3.45 -25.45 -6.31
C GLU A 121 3.88 -25.62 -4.85
N ARG A 122 5.00 -26.29 -4.61
CA ARG A 122 5.56 -26.44 -3.27
C ARG A 122 5.97 -25.09 -2.68
N LEU A 123 6.64 -24.25 -3.45
CA LEU A 123 7.06 -22.92 -3.00
C LEU A 123 5.85 -22.02 -2.71
N LEU A 124 4.78 -22.13 -3.50
CA LEU A 124 3.51 -21.44 -3.25
C LEU A 124 2.86 -21.89 -1.93
N ALA A 125 2.88 -23.20 -1.65
CA ALA A 125 2.33 -23.77 -0.42
C ALA A 125 3.09 -23.31 0.84
N ASP A 126 4.35 -22.91 0.69
CA ASP A 126 5.18 -22.39 1.79
C ASP A 126 4.94 -20.88 2.05
N LEU A 127 4.36 -20.12 1.09
CA LEU A 127 4.14 -18.68 1.23
C LEU A 127 3.31 -18.25 2.46
N PRO A 128 2.27 -18.97 2.90
CA PRO A 128 1.54 -18.63 4.12
C PRO A 128 2.40 -18.71 5.40
N GLY A 129 3.44 -19.54 5.39
CA GLY A 129 4.31 -19.80 6.54
C GLY A 129 5.44 -18.79 6.71
N LEU A 130 5.65 -17.88 5.76
CA LEU A 130 6.70 -16.87 5.83
C LEU A 130 6.50 -15.93 7.01
N ASN A 131 7.58 -15.65 7.75
CA ASN A 131 7.60 -14.67 8.83
C ASN A 131 7.69 -13.23 8.28
N VAL A 132 7.50 -12.26 9.18
CA VAL A 132 7.71 -10.84 8.83
C VAL A 132 9.18 -10.63 8.44
N GLY A 133 9.38 -10.06 7.26
CA GLY A 133 10.71 -9.85 6.68
C GLY A 133 11.24 -11.04 5.88
N GLU A 134 10.56 -12.19 5.85
CA GLU A 134 10.92 -13.26 4.92
C GLU A 134 10.25 -13.04 3.56
N ALA A 135 10.98 -13.34 2.48
CA ALA A 135 10.49 -13.23 1.12
C ALA A 135 11.06 -14.32 0.21
N VAL A 136 10.32 -14.64 -0.83
CA VAL A 136 10.76 -15.48 -1.95
C VAL A 136 11.01 -14.59 -3.15
N ILE A 137 12.21 -14.65 -3.72
CA ILE A 137 12.57 -13.92 -4.93
C ILE A 137 12.59 -14.90 -6.10
N VAL A 138 11.87 -14.55 -7.18
CA VAL A 138 11.81 -15.30 -8.43
C VAL A 138 12.04 -14.40 -9.63
N GLY A 139 12.43 -15.01 -10.76
CA GLY A 139 12.66 -14.33 -12.02
C GLY A 139 14.08 -13.80 -12.21
N PRO A 140 14.33 -13.01 -13.29
CA PRO A 140 15.68 -12.62 -13.73
C PRO A 140 16.56 -11.86 -12.72
N LEU A 141 16.01 -11.38 -11.60
CA LEU A 141 16.81 -10.82 -10.50
C LEU A 141 17.73 -11.86 -9.85
N VAL A 142 17.40 -13.15 -9.94
CA VAL A 142 18.12 -14.27 -9.32
C VAL A 142 18.28 -15.43 -10.30
N ARG A 143 19.31 -16.27 -10.12
CA ARG A 143 19.56 -17.42 -11.01
C ARG A 143 18.62 -18.60 -10.78
N ALA A 144 18.07 -18.70 -9.57
CA ALA A 144 17.10 -19.69 -9.15
C ALA A 144 16.21 -19.04 -8.08
N PRO A 145 14.98 -19.54 -7.85
CA PRO A 145 14.15 -19.11 -6.72
C PRO A 145 14.92 -19.19 -5.41
N VAL A 146 14.94 -18.11 -4.64
CA VAL A 146 15.64 -18.03 -3.34
C VAL A 146 14.72 -17.49 -2.26
N MET A 147 14.82 -18.06 -1.07
CA MET A 147 14.21 -17.52 0.14
C MET A 147 15.24 -16.62 0.84
N VAL A 148 14.81 -15.42 1.24
CA VAL A 148 15.67 -14.41 1.84
C VAL A 148 15.03 -13.80 3.07
N GLN A 149 15.87 -13.33 4.00
CA GLN A 149 15.48 -12.41 5.06
C GLN A 149 15.81 -10.99 4.60
N VAL A 150 14.77 -10.16 4.46
CA VAL A 150 14.88 -8.73 4.20
C VAL A 150 15.41 -8.04 5.45
N ALA A 151 16.47 -7.26 5.28
CA ALA A 151 17.06 -6.48 6.36
C ALA A 151 16.07 -5.43 6.89
N GLY A 152 16.25 -5.01 8.15
CA GLY A 152 15.47 -3.92 8.72
C GLY A 152 15.60 -2.63 7.90
N ARG A 153 14.55 -1.80 7.91
CA ARG A 153 14.59 -0.49 7.23
C ARG A 153 15.63 0.42 7.88
N ALA A 154 16.35 1.18 7.05
CA ALA A 154 17.21 2.26 7.51
C ALA A 154 16.47 3.61 7.60
N SER A 155 15.35 3.77 6.89
CA SER A 155 14.54 4.98 6.90
C SER A 155 13.67 5.08 8.17
N GLN A 156 13.47 6.30 8.65
CA GLN A 156 12.55 6.59 9.75
C GLN A 156 11.09 6.67 9.28
N GLU A 157 10.85 6.87 7.98
CA GLU A 157 9.52 6.90 7.39
C GLU A 157 8.76 5.58 7.63
N GLY A 158 7.59 5.71 8.22
CA GLY A 158 6.70 4.63 8.56
C GLY A 158 5.32 5.16 8.87
N GLY A 159 4.31 4.60 8.22
CA GLY A 159 2.93 4.72 8.69
C GLY A 159 2.84 4.09 10.07
N ASN A 160 2.71 4.92 11.11
CA ASN A 160 2.09 4.43 12.32
C ASN A 160 0.60 4.38 11.96
N ASP A 161 0.08 3.18 11.67
CA ASP A 161 -1.37 2.98 11.75
C ASP A 161 -1.83 3.57 13.07
N LEU A 162 -2.94 4.31 13.05
CA LEU A 162 -3.53 4.80 14.28
C LEU A 162 -3.69 3.58 15.19
N ASP A 163 -3.10 3.60 16.38
CA ASP A 163 -3.40 2.61 17.40
C ASP A 163 -4.86 2.83 17.80
N VAL A 164 -5.76 2.16 17.09
CA VAL A 164 -7.20 2.28 17.25
C VAL A 164 -7.59 1.89 18.67
N VAL A 165 -6.89 0.92 19.27
CA VAL A 165 -7.15 0.49 20.65
C VAL A 165 -6.78 1.61 21.62
N ALA A 166 -5.60 2.23 21.47
CA ALA A 166 -5.22 3.38 22.30
C ALA A 166 -6.11 4.60 22.04
N ALA A 167 -6.54 4.84 20.81
CA ALA A 167 -7.47 5.92 20.46
C ALA A 167 -8.85 5.71 21.09
N LEU A 168 -9.41 4.51 20.99
CA LEU A 168 -10.70 4.16 21.60
C LEU A 168 -10.65 4.16 23.13
N LYS A 169 -9.55 3.72 23.73
CA LYS A 169 -9.34 3.82 25.19
C LYS A 169 -9.38 5.27 25.66
N ARG A 170 -8.64 6.16 24.99
CA ARG A 170 -8.66 7.60 25.28
C ARG A 170 -10.06 8.19 25.17
N ALA A 171 -10.75 7.92 24.06
CA ALA A 171 -12.12 8.41 23.86
C ALA A 171 -13.10 7.91 24.94
N ARG A 172 -12.97 6.65 25.37
CA ARG A 172 -13.79 6.09 26.45
C ARG A 172 -13.52 6.77 27.79
N ASP A 173 -12.25 6.96 28.14
CA ASP A 173 -11.85 7.53 29.42
C ASP A 173 -12.24 9.03 29.52
N GLU A 174 -12.21 9.76 28.40
CA GLU A 174 -12.76 11.11 28.28
C GLU A 174 -14.27 11.14 28.58
N VAL A 175 -15.06 10.26 27.96
CA VAL A 175 -16.52 10.19 28.19
C VAL A 175 -16.86 9.82 29.63
N ILE A 176 -16.11 8.89 30.25
CA ILE A 176 -16.30 8.54 31.67
C ILE A 176 -16.04 9.76 32.56
N THR A 177 -14.95 10.49 32.28
CA THR A 177 -14.57 11.68 33.04
C THR A 177 -15.62 12.78 32.93
N GLU A 178 -16.16 13.00 31.73
CA GLU A 178 -17.24 13.97 31.50
C GLU A 178 -18.53 13.59 32.24
N ARG A 179 -18.93 12.31 32.21
CA ARG A 179 -20.10 11.83 32.98
C ARG A 179 -19.92 12.02 34.47
N MET A 180 -18.77 11.63 35.02
CA MET A 180 -18.48 11.81 36.45
C MET A 180 -18.52 13.28 36.85
N LYS A 181 -17.96 14.19 36.02
CA LYS A 181 -18.05 15.64 36.26
C LYS A 181 -19.49 16.14 36.23
N ALA A 182 -20.30 15.68 35.28
CA ALA A 182 -21.71 16.06 35.16
C ALA A 182 -22.53 15.56 36.37
N GLU A 183 -22.32 14.33 36.83
CA GLU A 183 -22.95 13.78 38.03
C GLU A 183 -22.58 14.57 39.28
N VAL A 184 -21.29 14.81 39.52
CA VAL A 184 -20.81 15.62 40.66
C VAL A 184 -21.38 17.04 40.61
N GLN A 185 -21.49 17.64 39.43
CA GLN A 185 -22.05 18.98 39.27
C GLN A 185 -23.57 19.01 39.51
N ALA A 186 -24.29 17.99 39.06
CA ALA A 186 -25.72 17.83 39.35
C ALA A 186 -25.98 17.63 40.86
N GLU A 187 -25.18 16.81 41.55
CA GLU A 187 -25.26 16.62 43.00
C GLU A 187 -24.99 17.91 43.78
N ARG A 188 -23.98 18.69 43.37
CA ARG A 188 -23.67 20.00 43.97
C ARG A 188 -24.82 21.00 43.78
N GLN A 189 -25.45 21.01 42.61
CA GLN A 189 -26.61 21.87 42.35
C GLN A 189 -27.85 21.44 43.13
N ALA A 190 -28.03 20.13 43.36
CA ALA A 190 -29.11 19.61 44.20
C ALA A 190 -28.93 19.97 45.68
N ARG A 191 -27.71 19.80 46.23
CA ARG A 191 -27.40 20.19 47.62
C ARG A 191 -27.51 21.70 47.87
N GLY A 192 -27.07 22.51 46.90
CA GLY A 192 -27.21 23.96 46.96
C GLY A 192 -28.65 24.47 46.85
N ARG A 193 -29.63 23.62 46.51
CA ARG A 193 -31.08 23.96 46.57
C ARG A 193 -31.70 23.61 47.92
N THR A 194 -31.31 22.49 48.54
CA THR A 194 -31.88 22.07 49.83
C THR A 194 -31.43 22.94 51.01
N GLU A 195 -30.23 23.53 50.97
CA GLU A 195 -29.75 24.41 52.06
C GLU A 195 -30.51 25.76 52.16
N TRP A 196 -31.23 26.19 51.12
CA TRP A 196 -32.08 27.41 51.16
C TRP A 196 -33.54 27.14 51.56
N GLU A 197 -33.99 25.89 51.53
CA GLU A 197 -35.36 25.51 51.89
C GLU A 197 -35.54 25.19 53.38
N GLU A 198 -34.45 25.04 54.15
CA GLU A 198 -34.50 24.81 55.61
C GLU A 198 -34.36 26.08 56.47
N GLU A 199 -34.21 27.27 55.87
CA GLU A 199 -34.05 28.57 56.57
C GLU A 199 -35.23 29.57 56.41
N VAL A 200 -36.44 29.12 56.04
CA VAL A 200 -37.64 29.99 55.97
C VAL A 200 -38.75 29.56 56.93
#